data_AF-A0A970EGX8-F1
#
_entry.id   AF-A0A970EGX8-F1
#
_cell.length_a   1.000
_cell.length_b   1.000
_cell.length_c   1.000
_cell.angle_alpha   90.00
_cell.angle_beta   90.00
_cell.angle_gamma   90.00
#
_symmetry.space_group_name_H-M   'P 1'
#
loop_
_entity.id
_entity.type
_entity.pdbx_description
1 polymer ?
#
loop_
_entity_poly.entity_id
_entity_poly.type
_entity_poly.pdbx_seq_one_letter_code
_entity_poly.pdbx_strand_id
1 'polypeptide(L)'
;MICYLSMLLPHAEAAVLGHYKNMNGYGVTVSPETMEVIALKRKGHVQAFTFEVQIKLISSVAGSLRLGEDMLTFEINNGRIRLTDFEHLQKFPPPEYHLPEM
;
A
#
# COMPACT_ATOMS: atom_id res chain seq x y z
N MET A 1 -11.51 13.24 2.63
CA MET A 1 -10.17 12.63 2.42
C MET A 1 -10.24 11.11 2.22
N ILE A 2 -11.20 10.41 2.85
CA ILE A 2 -11.37 8.94 2.76
C ILE A 2 -11.70 8.43 1.33
N CYS A 3 -12.49 9.17 0.54
CA CYS A 3 -12.94 8.71 -0.79
C CYS A 3 -11.85 8.55 -1.86
N TYR A 4 -10.68 9.18 -1.68
CA TYR A 4 -9.60 9.11 -2.66
C TYR A 4 -8.73 7.86 -2.46
N LEU A 5 -8.43 7.52 -1.20
CA LEU A 5 -7.68 6.33 -0.85
C LEU A 5 -8.45 5.05 -1.20
N SER A 6 -9.78 5.06 -1.09
CA SER A 6 -10.62 3.94 -1.52
C SER A 6 -10.50 3.62 -3.01
N MET A 7 -10.19 4.60 -3.87
CA MET A 7 -9.96 4.34 -5.30
C MET A 7 -8.61 3.66 -5.56
N LEU A 8 -7.61 3.93 -4.72
CA LEU A 8 -6.27 3.35 -4.83
C LEU A 8 -6.16 1.98 -4.14
N LEU A 9 -7.03 1.71 -3.16
CA LEU A 9 -7.03 0.48 -2.37
C LEU A 9 -6.90 -0.80 -3.20
N PRO A 10 -7.76 -1.10 -4.21
CA PRO A 10 -7.64 -2.36 -4.95
C PRO A 10 -6.30 -2.48 -5.71
N HIS A 11 -5.71 -1.36 -6.12
CA HIS A 11 -4.40 -1.35 -6.79
C HIS A 11 -3.25 -1.54 -5.79
N ALA A 12 -3.36 -0.95 -4.59
CA ALA A 12 -2.41 -1.12 -3.51
C ALA A 12 -2.42 -2.54 -2.95
N GLU A 13 -3.61 -3.13 -2.72
CA GLU A 13 -3.78 -4.51 -2.29
C GLU A 13 -3.14 -5.49 -3.28
N ALA A 14 -3.38 -5.30 -4.59
CA ALA A 14 -2.77 -6.15 -5.61
C ALA A 14 -1.23 -6.08 -5.60
N ALA A 15 -0.67 -4.88 -5.40
CA ALA A 15 0.78 -4.68 -5.33
C ALA A 15 1.39 -5.37 -4.10
N VAL A 16 0.78 -5.17 -2.93
CA VAL A 16 1.20 -5.76 -1.65
C VAL A 16 1.08 -7.28 -1.68
N LEU A 17 -0.05 -7.83 -2.14
CA LEU A 17 -0.23 -9.28 -2.29
C LEU A 17 0.79 -9.87 -3.27
N GLY A 18 1.14 -9.16 -4.33
CA GLY A 18 2.21 -9.54 -5.26
C GLY A 18 3.58 -9.60 -4.59
N HIS A 19 3.90 -8.62 -3.73
CA HIS A 19 5.16 -8.55 -2.97
C HIS A 19 5.27 -9.69 -1.94
N TYR A 20 4.23 -9.89 -1.14
CA TYR A 20 4.21 -10.89 -0.06
C TYR A 20 3.69 -12.27 -0.49
N LYS A 21 3.57 -12.54 -1.79
CA LYS A 21 3.03 -13.83 -2.32
C LYS A 21 3.73 -15.07 -1.76
N ASN A 22 5.01 -14.96 -1.42
CA ASN A 22 5.82 -16.05 -0.89
C ASN A 22 5.56 -16.33 0.61
N MET A 23 4.80 -15.47 1.30
CA MET A 23 4.39 -15.67 2.69
C MET A 23 3.19 -16.64 2.83
N ASN A 24 2.97 -17.55 1.87
CA ASN A 24 2.12 -18.74 1.95
C ASN A 24 0.90 -18.63 2.89
N GLY A 25 -0.06 -17.77 2.57
CA GLY A 25 -1.40 -17.83 3.15
C GLY A 25 -1.61 -17.06 4.46
N TYR A 26 -0.62 -16.33 4.97
CA TYR A 26 -0.93 -15.26 5.93
C TYR A 26 -1.73 -14.20 5.18
N GLY A 27 -3.04 -14.11 5.44
CA GLY A 27 -3.95 -13.19 4.77
C GLY A 27 -3.49 -11.75 4.98
N VAL A 28 -2.64 -11.26 4.06
CA VAL A 28 -2.11 -9.91 4.08
C VAL A 28 -3.25 -8.97 3.76
N THR A 29 -3.47 -8.02 4.64
CA THR A 29 -4.53 -7.03 4.56
C THR A 29 -3.92 -5.64 4.51
N VAL A 30 -4.55 -4.78 3.72
CA VAL A 30 -4.31 -3.34 3.69
C VAL A 30 -5.68 -2.69 3.90
N SER A 31 -5.76 -1.62 4.66
CA SER A 31 -6.99 -0.86 4.84
C SER A 31 -6.74 0.62 4.54
N PRO A 32 -7.77 1.38 4.12
CA PRO A 32 -7.61 2.81 3.85
C PRO A 32 -7.05 3.62 5.03
N GLU A 33 -7.26 3.15 6.26
CA GLU A 33 -6.76 3.80 7.48
C GLU A 33 -5.25 3.59 7.69
N THR A 34 -4.66 2.56 7.07
CA THR A 34 -3.21 2.31 7.11
C THR A 34 -2.48 2.93 5.93
N MET A 35 -3.20 3.65 5.06
CA MET A 35 -2.66 4.34 3.89
C MET A 35 -2.59 5.85 4.13
N GLU A 36 -1.50 6.46 3.68
CA GLU A 36 -1.26 7.90 3.76
C GLU A 36 -0.78 8.41 2.40
N VAL A 37 -1.39 9.50 1.90
CA VAL A 37 -0.89 10.18 0.70
C VAL A 37 0.25 11.10 1.11
N ILE A 38 1.47 10.76 0.72
CA ILE A 38 2.69 11.50 1.08
C ILE A 38 2.97 12.60 0.04
N ALA A 39 2.65 12.34 -1.23
CA ALA A 39 2.83 13.32 -2.29
C ALA A 39 1.77 13.21 -3.38
N LEU A 40 1.38 14.37 -3.91
CA LEU A 40 0.53 14.48 -5.10
C LEU A 40 1.16 15.51 -6.04
N LYS A 41 1.60 15.07 -7.21
CA LYS A 41 2.24 15.90 -8.22
C LYS A 41 1.51 15.78 -9.54
N ARG A 42 1.03 16.90 -10.09
CA ARG A 42 0.52 16.92 -11.46
C ARG A 42 1.69 16.84 -12.45
N LYS A 43 1.62 15.93 -13.41
CA LYS A 43 2.59 15.78 -14.50
C LYS A 43 2.02 16.38 -15.80
N GLY A 44 2.89 17.06 -16.56
CA GLY A 44 2.57 17.61 -17.89
C GLY A 44 2.10 19.07 -17.91
N HIS A 45 1.69 19.54 -19.09
CA HIS A 45 1.17 20.89 -19.33
C HIS A 45 -0.34 20.97 -19.03
N VAL A 46 -0.89 22.20 -19.01
CA VAL A 46 -2.24 22.60 -18.55
C VAL A 46 -3.40 21.69 -19.01
N GLN A 47 -3.28 21.00 -20.15
CA GLN A 47 -4.33 20.15 -20.74
C GLN A 47 -4.22 18.65 -20.39
N ALA A 48 -3.11 18.19 -19.78
CA ALA A 48 -2.98 16.79 -19.33
C ALA A 48 -3.47 16.65 -17.87
N PHE A 49 -4.37 15.70 -17.62
CA PHE A 49 -4.82 15.31 -16.28
C PHE A 49 -4.06 14.07 -15.81
N THR A 50 -2.73 14.17 -15.84
CA THR A 50 -1.83 13.13 -15.32
C THR A 50 -1.35 13.53 -13.93
N PHE A 51 -1.51 12.63 -12.97
CA PHE A 51 -1.08 12.82 -11.59
C PHE A 51 -0.15 11.68 -11.20
N GLU A 52 0.94 12.02 -10.55
CA GLU A 52 1.76 11.10 -9.79
C GLU A 52 1.35 11.21 -8.33
N VAL A 53 1.02 10.08 -7.72
CA VAL A 53 0.57 9.97 -6.35
C VAL A 53 1.50 9.02 -5.65
N GLN A 54 2.10 9.48 -4.58
CA GLN A 54 2.90 8.62 -3.72
C GLN A 54 2.11 8.36 -2.45
N ILE A 55 1.93 7.08 -2.14
CA ILE A 55 1.29 6.66 -0.90
C ILE A 55 2.27 5.83 -0.09
N LYS A 56 2.23 6.02 1.22
CA LYS A 56 2.83 5.13 2.20
C LYS A 56 1.72 4.26 2.78
N LEU A 57 1.99 2.98 2.99
CA LEU A 57 1.04 2.08 3.63
C LEU A 57 1.71 1.15 4.60
N ILE A 58 0.94 0.70 5.58
CA ILE A 58 1.33 -0.39 6.48
C ILE A 58 0.50 -1.62 6.13
N SER A 59 1.18 -2.70 5.75
CA SER A 59 0.58 -4.00 5.51
C SER A 59 0.52 -4.79 6.82
N SER A 60 -0.55 -5.57 7.01
CA SER A 60 -0.75 -6.38 8.21
C SER A 60 -1.19 -7.80 7.88
N VAL A 61 -1.01 -8.73 8.83
CA VAL A 61 -1.58 -10.08 8.78
C VAL A 61 -2.54 -10.30 9.94
N ALA A 62 -3.55 -11.13 9.71
CA ALA A 62 -4.60 -11.41 10.69
C ALA A 62 -5.24 -10.12 11.26
N GLY A 63 -5.32 -9.06 10.44
CA GLY A 63 -5.98 -7.79 10.77
C GLY A 63 -5.32 -6.92 11.85
N SER A 64 -4.20 -7.33 12.45
CA SER A 64 -3.59 -6.59 13.57
C SER A 64 -2.06 -6.61 13.60
N LEU A 65 -1.42 -7.62 13.01
CA LEU A 65 0.02 -7.79 13.08
C LEU A 65 0.70 -7.07 11.92
N ARG A 66 1.45 -6.00 12.19
CA ARG A 66 2.16 -5.25 11.14
C ARG A 66 3.25 -6.12 10.52
N LEU A 67 3.26 -6.21 9.19
CA LEU A 67 4.27 -6.93 8.43
C LEU A 67 5.38 -5.99 7.97
N GLY A 68 4.98 -4.93 7.30
CA GLY A 68 5.92 -4.01 6.71
C GLY A 68 5.30 -2.65 6.44
N GLU A 69 6.21 -1.70 6.24
CA GLU A 69 5.90 -0.39 5.71
C GLU A 69 6.37 -0.34 4.26
N ASP A 70 5.46 0.01 3.37
CA ASP A 70 5.65 0.00 1.93
C ASP A 70 5.31 1.38 1.35
N MET A 71 6.06 1.80 0.33
CA MET A 71 5.84 3.03 -0.43
C MET A 71 5.47 2.67 -1.86
N LEU A 72 4.33 3.17 -2.32
CA LEU A 72 3.80 2.90 -3.65
C LEU A 72 3.67 4.21 -4.41
N THR A 73 4.15 4.22 -5.65
CA THR A 73 3.96 5.34 -6.56
C THR A 73 2.99 4.94 -7.66
N PHE A 74 1.93 5.72 -7.80
CA PHE A 74 0.91 5.55 -8.83
C PHE A 74 0.94 6.70 -9.82
N GLU A 75 0.75 6.37 -11.09
CA GLU A 75 0.38 7.32 -12.13
C GLU A 75 -1.12 7.18 -12.42
N ILE A 76 -1.84 8.29 -12.29
CA ILE A 76 -3.27 8.40 -12.59
C ILE A 76 -3.43 9.27 -13.84
N ASN A 77 -4.06 8.73 -14.88
CA ASN A 77 -4.30 9.44 -16.13
C ASN A 77 -5.67 9.05 -16.71
N ASN A 78 -6.56 10.02 -16.91
CA ASN A 78 -7.87 9.82 -17.55
C ASN A 78 -8.63 8.59 -17.01
N GLY A 79 -8.67 8.44 -15.69
CA GLY A 79 -9.35 7.32 -15.00
C GLY A 79 -8.57 5.99 -14.97
N ARG A 80 -7.38 5.93 -15.59
CA ARG A 80 -6.47 4.78 -15.47
C ARG A 80 -5.50 5.00 -14.32
N ILE A 81 -5.34 3.97 -13.49
CA ILE A 81 -4.39 3.96 -12.38
C ILE A 81 -3.34 2.90 -12.70
N ARG A 82 -2.06 3.28 -12.68
CA ARG A 82 -0.93 2.38 -12.91
C ARG A 82 0.06 2.51 -11.76
N LEU A 83 0.44 1.38 -11.16
CA LEU A 83 1.58 1.34 -10.26
C LEU A 83 2.86 1.53 -11.10
N THR A 84 3.64 2.56 -10.78
CA THR A 84 4.91 2.84 -11.45
C THR A 84 6.11 2.39 -10.62
N ASP A 85 5.96 2.37 -9.30
CA ASP A 85 7.04 1.96 -8.40
C ASP A 85 6.50 1.36 -7.10
N PHE A 86 7.26 0.42 -6.54
CA PHE A 86 6.99 -0.24 -5.26
C PHE A 86 8.30 -0.37 -4.49
N GLU A 87 8.38 0.28 -3.34
CA GLU A 87 9.54 0.27 -2.46
C GLU A 87 9.13 -0.25 -1.09
N HIS A 88 9.84 -1.27 -0.61
CA HIS A 88 9.65 -1.79 0.75
C HIS A 88 10.59 -1.05 1.71
N LEU A 89 10.03 -0.30 2.66
CA LEU A 89 10.79 0.59 3.54
C LEU A 89 11.25 -0.09 4.82
N GLN A 90 10.38 -0.89 5.43
CA GLN A 90 10.67 -1.51 6.73
C GLN A 90 9.99 -2.87 6.89
N LYS A 91 10.73 -3.82 7.44
CA LYS A 91 10.17 -5.04 8.02
C LYS A 91 9.91 -4.80 9.50
N PHE A 92 8.67 -5.03 9.93
CA PHE A 92 8.40 -5.17 11.36
C PHE A 92 8.83 -6.58 11.79
N PRO A 93 9.39 -6.73 13.00
CA PRO A 93 9.69 -8.06 13.50
C PRO A 93 8.39 -8.88 13.52
N PRO A 94 8.43 -10.17 13.14
CA PRO A 94 7.27 -11.04 13.33
C PRO A 94 6.87 -10.96 14.81
N PRO A 95 5.57 -11.03 15.13
CA PRO A 95 5.14 -11.02 16.52
C PRO A 95 5.88 -12.13 17.28
N GLU A 96 6.51 -11.75 18.39
CA GLU A 96 6.99 -12.74 19.35
C GLU A 96 5.76 -13.55 19.80
N TYR A 97 5.68 -14.80 19.36
CA TYR A 97 4.74 -15.77 19.88
C TYR A 97 5.07 -15.99 21.36
N HIS A 98 4.51 -15.17 22.24
CA HIS A 98 4.44 -15.48 23.65
C HIS A 98 3.41 -16.59 23.80
N LEU A 99 3.87 -17.84 23.71
CA LEU A 99 3.10 -18.95 24.25
C LEU A 99 2.99 -18.69 25.75
N PRO A 100 1.78 -18.70 26.35
CA PRO A 100 1.67 -18.70 27.79
C PRO A 100 2.40 -19.95 28.30
N GLU A 101 3.39 -19.76 29.19
CA GLU A 101 4.03 -20.87 29.89
C GLU A 101 2.93 -21.66 30.61
N MET A 102 2.81 -22.95 30.29
CA MET A 102 1.90 -23.89 30.95
C MET A 102 2.49 -24.37 32.27
#